data_AF-A0A816F412-F1
#
_entry.id   AF-A0A816F412-F1
#
_cell.length_a   1.000
_cell.length_b   1.000
_cell.length_c   1.000
_cell.angle_alpha   90.00
_cell.angle_beta   90.00
_cell.angle_gamma   90.00
#
_symmetry.space_group_name_H-M   'P 1'
#
loop_
_entity.id
_entity.type
_entity.pdbx_description
1 polymer ?
#
loop_
_entity_poly.entity_id
_entity_poly.type
_entity_poly.pdbx_seq_one_letter_code
_entity_poly.pdbx_strand_id
1 'polypeptide(L)'
;MSEYINNCFCCGHYLVPRYKRLVNNIFPQNPEHGLDKNNLERLRFYALVKPEKLDKSFRYMSQKIARYLRHRNRPYVILGIKAMDDTMKSCYEQLNTFVDDYLETLRLILNEGNDLELIEHVVASFESFCEIREEAPNYQRNYQFFVSRFTQLCYNNDEVNKTKFRCLGLRGHHALFRKTANDELQNDAWKHMDQIVPSIIFNMKNGEQIQSQRSTYLIF
;
A
#
# COMPACT_ATOMS: atom_id res chain seq x y z
N MET A 1 -29.49 -25.30 0.57
CA MET A 1 -29.21 -26.39 -0.41
C MET A 1 -27.87 -26.06 -1.03
N SER A 2 -26.85 -26.85 -0.71
CA SER A 2 -25.44 -26.61 -1.05
C SER A 2 -25.18 -26.97 -2.50
N GLU A 3 -24.79 -26.01 -3.34
CA GLU A 3 -24.25 -26.31 -4.66
C GLU A 3 -22.74 -26.52 -4.56
N TYR A 4 -22.38 -27.80 -4.51
CA TYR A 4 -21.05 -28.31 -4.78
C TYR A 4 -20.64 -27.93 -6.20
N ILE A 5 -19.73 -26.97 -6.34
CA ILE A 5 -18.94 -26.82 -7.56
C ILE A 5 -17.94 -27.98 -7.58
N ASN A 6 -18.31 -29.04 -8.29
CA ASN A 6 -17.44 -30.14 -8.69
C ASN A 6 -16.28 -29.61 -9.53
N ASN A 7 -15.16 -29.31 -8.87
CA ASN A 7 -13.90 -28.98 -9.53
C ASN A 7 -13.28 -30.27 -10.08
N CYS A 8 -13.21 -30.37 -11.41
CA CYS A 8 -12.46 -31.42 -12.10
C CYS A 8 -10.95 -31.27 -11.80
N PHE A 9 -10.39 -32.27 -11.09
CA PHE A 9 -9.07 -32.20 -10.45
C PHE A 9 -7.86 -32.51 -11.36
N CYS A 10 -8.03 -32.74 -12.67
CA CYS A 10 -6.94 -33.30 -13.50
C CYS A 10 -6.51 -32.50 -14.75
N CYS A 11 -7.18 -31.42 -15.15
CA CYS A 11 -6.78 -30.65 -16.36
C CYS A 11 -6.65 -29.12 -16.19
N GLY A 12 -7.23 -28.54 -15.13
CA GLY A 12 -7.21 -27.08 -14.93
C GLY A 12 -5.87 -26.51 -14.43
N HIS A 13 -5.03 -27.32 -13.79
CA HIS A 13 -3.80 -26.84 -13.14
C HIS A 13 -2.68 -26.48 -14.13
N TYR A 14 -2.64 -27.12 -15.30
CA TYR A 14 -1.64 -26.86 -16.35
C TYR A 14 -2.02 -25.70 -17.28
N LEU A 15 -3.31 -25.33 -17.34
CA LEU A 15 -3.81 -24.19 -18.13
C LEU A 15 -3.55 -22.84 -17.45
N VAL A 16 -3.24 -22.84 -16.15
CA VAL A 16 -2.91 -21.61 -15.41
C VAL A 16 -1.45 -21.22 -15.67
N PRO A 17 -1.19 -20.01 -16.20
CA PRO A 17 0.17 -19.53 -16.43
C PRO A 17 1.03 -19.63 -15.16
N ARG A 18 2.32 -19.98 -15.33
CA ARG A 18 3.24 -20.23 -14.21
C ARG A 18 3.29 -19.07 -13.20
N TYR A 19 3.30 -17.83 -13.66
CA TYR A 19 3.31 -16.65 -12.78
C TYR A 19 2.08 -16.59 -11.86
N LYS A 20 0.88 -16.94 -12.36
CA LYS A 20 -0.34 -17.00 -11.55
C LYS A 20 -0.26 -18.10 -10.50
N ARG A 21 0.30 -19.26 -10.86
CA ARG A 21 0.51 -20.37 -9.91
C ARG A 21 1.48 -19.98 -8.80
N LEU A 22 2.61 -19.36 -9.15
CA LEU A 22 3.58 -18.85 -8.17
C LEU A 22 2.91 -17.85 -7.23
N VAL A 23 2.19 -16.86 -7.75
CA VAL A 23 1.45 -15.89 -6.92
C VAL A 23 0.42 -16.59 -6.03
N ASN A 24 -0.38 -17.52 -6.56
CA ASN A 24 -1.40 -18.21 -5.76
C ASN A 24 -0.79 -19.02 -4.60
N ASN A 25 0.35 -19.66 -4.84
CA ASN A 25 1.02 -20.51 -3.85
C ASN A 25 1.67 -19.73 -2.70
N ILE A 26 1.81 -18.40 -2.81
CA ILE A 26 2.30 -17.55 -1.73
C ILE A 26 1.24 -17.43 -0.61
N PHE A 27 -0.04 -17.46 -0.98
CA PHE A 27 -1.12 -17.23 -0.03
C PHE A 27 -1.53 -18.56 0.64
N PRO A 28 -1.50 -18.63 1.98
CA PRO A 28 -1.92 -19.83 2.71
C PRO A 28 -3.45 -20.03 2.66
N GLN A 29 -3.92 -21.18 3.14
CA GLN A 29 -5.36 -21.43 3.35
C GLN A 29 -5.94 -20.68 4.57
N ASN A 30 -5.11 -20.48 5.61
CA ASN A 30 -5.44 -19.64 6.76
C ASN A 30 -4.53 -18.40 6.74
N PRO A 31 -5.07 -17.17 6.69
CA PRO A 31 -4.27 -15.95 6.63
C PRO A 31 -3.38 -15.72 7.86
N GLU A 32 -3.70 -16.32 9.00
CA GLU A 32 -2.89 -16.22 10.23
C GLU A 32 -1.51 -16.86 10.09
N HIS A 33 -1.34 -17.82 9.18
CA HIS A 33 -0.05 -18.47 8.93
C HIS A 33 0.96 -17.55 8.23
N GLY A 34 0.53 -16.39 7.73
CA GLY A 34 1.38 -15.49 6.97
C GLY A 34 1.72 -16.02 5.57
N LEU A 35 2.54 -15.25 4.84
CA LEU A 35 2.95 -15.62 3.49
C LEU A 35 3.88 -16.85 3.52
N ASP A 36 3.72 -17.74 2.55
CA ASP A 36 4.69 -18.80 2.31
C ASP A 36 5.98 -18.19 1.75
N LYS A 37 6.98 -18.04 2.62
CA LYS A 37 8.28 -17.44 2.30
C LYS A 37 8.97 -18.17 1.16
N ASN A 38 8.95 -19.50 1.13
CA ASN A 38 9.61 -20.29 0.09
C ASN A 38 8.99 -20.04 -1.29
N ASN A 39 7.66 -19.95 -1.36
CA ASN A 39 6.98 -19.63 -2.62
C ASN A 39 7.18 -18.17 -3.04
N LEU A 40 7.34 -17.25 -2.07
CA LEU A 40 7.71 -15.87 -2.35
C LEU A 40 9.13 -15.79 -2.94
N GLU A 41 10.10 -16.52 -2.39
CA GLU A 41 11.45 -16.57 -2.97
C GLU A 41 11.44 -17.14 -4.39
N ARG A 42 10.63 -18.17 -4.63
CA ARG A 42 10.45 -18.74 -5.97
C ARG A 42 9.83 -17.74 -6.96
N LEU A 43 8.89 -16.90 -6.51
CA LEU A 43 8.35 -15.81 -7.34
C LEU A 43 9.44 -14.78 -7.65
N ARG A 44 10.21 -14.35 -6.66
CA ARG A 44 11.33 -13.41 -6.84
C ARG A 44 12.37 -13.94 -7.81
N PHE A 45 12.81 -15.18 -7.63
CA PHE A 45 13.76 -15.82 -8.54
C PHE A 45 13.20 -15.90 -9.97
N TYR A 46 11.93 -16.28 -10.10
CA TYR A 46 11.27 -16.33 -11.40
C TYR A 46 11.22 -14.95 -12.09
N ALA A 47 10.98 -13.89 -11.32
CA ALA A 47 11.00 -12.52 -11.80
C ALA A 47 12.40 -12.02 -12.20
N LEU A 48 13.42 -12.32 -11.40
CA LEU A 48 14.81 -11.96 -11.72
C LEU A 48 15.29 -12.63 -13.00
N VAL A 49 14.95 -13.90 -13.22
CA VAL A 49 15.31 -14.63 -14.44
C VAL A 49 14.50 -14.15 -15.65
N LYS A 50 13.27 -13.66 -15.44
CA LYS A 50 12.34 -13.25 -16.50
C LYS A 50 11.64 -11.93 -16.15
N PRO A 51 12.32 -10.78 -16.33
CA PRO A 51 11.78 -9.46 -15.96
C PRO A 51 10.43 -9.15 -16.61
N GLU A 52 10.17 -9.63 -17.83
CA GLU A 52 8.90 -9.43 -18.53
C GLU A 52 7.71 -10.18 -17.89
N LYS A 53 7.98 -11.08 -16.93
CA LYS A 53 6.96 -11.77 -16.14
C LYS A 53 6.69 -11.10 -14.81
N LEU A 54 7.53 -10.14 -14.40
CA LEU A 54 7.35 -9.38 -13.16
C LEU A 54 6.10 -8.50 -13.22
N ASP A 55 5.94 -7.73 -14.30
CA ASP A 55 4.71 -6.95 -14.59
C ASP A 55 3.46 -7.84 -14.45
N LYS A 56 3.42 -8.96 -15.17
CA LYS A 56 2.27 -9.89 -15.13
C LYS A 56 1.98 -10.44 -13.73
N SER A 57 3.02 -10.64 -12.92
CA SER A 57 2.89 -11.10 -11.53
C SER A 57 2.28 -10.00 -10.66
N PHE A 58 2.79 -8.77 -10.74
CA PHE A 58 2.26 -7.61 -10.01
C PHE A 58 0.83 -7.27 -10.40
N ARG A 59 0.51 -7.24 -11.70
CA ARG A 59 -0.86 -7.04 -12.18
C ARG A 59 -1.81 -8.10 -11.63
N TYR A 60 -1.38 -9.36 -11.59
CA TYR A 60 -2.20 -10.44 -11.05
C TYR A 60 -2.33 -10.37 -9.51
N MET A 61 -1.27 -9.98 -8.78
CA MET A 61 -1.37 -9.69 -7.35
C MET A 61 -2.39 -8.57 -7.07
N SER A 62 -2.32 -7.49 -7.84
CA SER A 62 -3.25 -6.34 -7.77
C SER A 62 -4.69 -6.78 -7.99
N GLN A 63 -4.96 -7.58 -9.03
CA GLN A 63 -6.29 -8.16 -9.28
C GLN A 63 -6.78 -9.05 -8.14
N LYS A 64 -5.88 -9.85 -7.55
CA LYS A 64 -6.20 -10.75 -6.44
C LYS A 64 -6.53 -9.96 -5.16
N ILE A 65 -5.78 -8.90 -4.88
CA ILE A 65 -6.05 -7.98 -3.77
C ILE A 65 -7.38 -7.26 -3.96
N ALA A 66 -7.64 -6.71 -5.16
CA ALA A 66 -8.93 -6.09 -5.47
C ALA A 66 -10.12 -7.05 -5.28
N ARG A 67 -9.92 -8.35 -5.56
CA ARG A 67 -10.91 -9.40 -5.27
C ARG A 67 -11.09 -9.64 -3.77
N TYR A 68 -10.01 -9.72 -3.00
CA TYR A 68 -10.08 -9.83 -1.54
C TYR A 68 -10.79 -8.63 -0.91
N LEU A 69 -10.49 -7.43 -1.41
CA LEU A 69 -11.12 -6.17 -1.03
C LEU A 69 -12.64 -6.24 -1.26
N ARG A 70 -13.06 -6.60 -2.47
CA ARG A 70 -14.49 -6.77 -2.82
C ARG A 70 -15.24 -7.76 -1.92
N HIS A 71 -14.57 -8.82 -1.50
CA HIS A 71 -15.13 -9.82 -0.59
C HIS A 71 -14.93 -9.48 0.90
N ARG A 72 -14.47 -8.26 1.21
CA ARG A 72 -14.19 -7.77 2.57
C ARG A 72 -13.25 -8.67 3.37
N ASN A 73 -12.35 -9.36 2.68
CA ASN A 73 -11.43 -10.31 3.29
C ASN A 73 -10.11 -9.62 3.68
N ARG A 74 -10.19 -8.79 4.72
CA ARG A 74 -9.10 -7.91 5.19
C ARG A 74 -7.79 -8.65 5.46
N PRO A 75 -7.75 -9.81 6.14
CA PRO A 75 -6.50 -10.52 6.38
C PRO A 75 -5.75 -10.86 5.09
N TYR A 76 -6.47 -11.23 4.03
CA TYR A 76 -5.85 -11.53 2.74
C TYR A 76 -5.46 -10.27 1.94
N VAL A 77 -6.16 -9.14 2.14
CA VAL A 77 -5.70 -7.83 1.62
C VAL A 77 -4.35 -7.48 2.23
N ILE A 78 -4.23 -7.59 3.56
CA ILE A 78 -2.99 -7.32 4.30
C ILE A 78 -1.85 -8.23 3.83
N LEU A 79 -2.10 -9.54 3.67
CA LEU A 79 -1.12 -10.46 3.11
C LEU A 79 -0.71 -10.05 1.68
N GLY A 80 -1.66 -9.59 0.87
CA GLY A 80 -1.37 -9.11 -0.47
C GLY A 80 -0.45 -7.89 -0.50
N ILE A 81 -0.70 -6.89 0.36
CA ILE A 81 0.19 -5.72 0.51
C ILE A 81 1.59 -6.19 0.89
N LYS A 82 1.72 -7.06 1.90
CA LYS A 82 3.01 -7.60 2.36
C LYS A 82 3.75 -8.35 1.24
N ALA A 83 3.04 -9.12 0.42
CA ALA A 83 3.64 -9.84 -0.71
C ALA A 83 4.16 -8.88 -1.79
N MET A 84 3.42 -7.81 -2.07
CA MET A 84 3.84 -6.77 -3.01
C MET A 84 5.06 -6.00 -2.49
N ASP A 85 5.09 -5.64 -1.21
CA ASP A 85 6.22 -4.94 -0.59
C ASP A 85 7.50 -5.78 -0.62
N ASP A 86 7.43 -7.05 -0.23
CA ASP A 86 8.58 -7.96 -0.25
C ASP A 86 9.12 -8.17 -1.68
N THR A 87 8.20 -8.29 -2.65
CA THR A 87 8.58 -8.45 -4.06
C THR A 87 9.18 -7.15 -4.60
N MET A 88 8.58 -5.99 -4.31
CA MET A 88 9.06 -4.68 -4.72
C MET A 88 10.47 -4.41 -4.21
N LYS A 89 10.72 -4.63 -2.91
CA LYS A 89 12.03 -4.42 -2.28
C LYS A 89 13.12 -5.30 -2.89
N SER A 90 12.77 -6.46 -3.43
CA SER A 90 13.72 -7.40 -4.01
C SER A 90 13.94 -7.20 -5.51
N CYS A 91 13.04 -6.49 -6.19
CA CYS A 91 13.06 -6.28 -7.64
C CYS A 91 12.94 -4.79 -7.99
N TYR A 92 13.49 -3.92 -7.14
CA TYR A 92 13.36 -2.46 -7.27
C TYR A 92 14.05 -1.91 -8.53
N GLU A 93 15.06 -2.61 -9.06
CA GLU A 93 15.70 -2.28 -10.34
C GLU A 93 14.72 -2.30 -11.52
N GLN A 94 13.62 -3.06 -11.41
CA GLN A 94 12.57 -3.15 -12.41
C GLN A 94 11.30 -2.39 -12.00
N LEU A 95 11.37 -1.50 -11.00
CA LEU A 95 10.22 -0.78 -10.43
C LEU A 95 9.32 -0.13 -11.49
N ASN A 96 9.90 0.50 -12.50
CA ASN A 96 9.18 1.15 -13.60
C ASN A 96 8.26 0.22 -14.40
N THR A 97 8.46 -1.10 -14.32
CA THR A 97 7.62 -2.08 -15.02
C THR A 97 6.32 -2.42 -14.28
N PHE A 98 6.22 -2.12 -12.99
CA PHE A 98 5.09 -2.53 -12.15
C PHE A 98 4.57 -1.45 -11.19
N VAL A 99 5.21 -0.28 -11.15
CA VAL A 99 4.86 0.79 -10.19
C VAL A 99 3.42 1.27 -10.31
N ASP A 100 2.86 1.31 -11.52
CA ASP A 100 1.47 1.72 -11.71
C ASP A 100 0.48 0.72 -11.09
N ASP A 101 0.69 -0.59 -11.29
CA ASP A 101 -0.09 -1.65 -10.65
C ASP A 101 0.07 -1.60 -9.11
N TYR A 102 1.27 -1.27 -8.62
CA TYR A 102 1.54 -1.10 -7.20
C TYR A 102 0.78 0.07 -6.59
N LEU A 103 0.94 1.27 -7.14
CA LEU A 103 0.28 2.48 -6.66
C LEU A 103 -1.24 2.40 -6.81
N GLU A 104 -1.74 1.83 -7.92
CA GLU A 104 -3.18 1.62 -8.11
C GLU A 104 -3.76 0.69 -7.05
N THR A 105 -3.03 -0.35 -6.64
CA THR A 105 -3.47 -1.23 -5.54
C THR A 105 -3.60 -0.47 -4.23
N LEU A 106 -2.59 0.33 -3.86
CA LEU A 106 -2.64 1.16 -2.65
C LEU A 106 -3.79 2.18 -2.72
N ARG A 107 -3.99 2.78 -3.90
CA ARG A 107 -5.09 3.72 -4.19
C ARG A 107 -6.45 3.08 -3.95
N LEU A 108 -6.67 1.87 -4.48
CA LEU A 108 -7.92 1.12 -4.34
C LEU A 108 -8.25 0.81 -2.88
N ILE A 109 -7.25 0.39 -2.10
CA ILE A 109 -7.43 0.06 -0.67
C ILE A 109 -7.75 1.32 0.13
N LEU A 110 -7.01 2.42 -0.10
CA LEU A 110 -7.25 3.70 0.56
C LEU A 110 -8.63 4.29 0.24
N ASN A 111 -9.18 3.98 -0.94
CA ASN A 111 -10.49 4.45 -1.39
C ASN A 111 -11.66 3.64 -0.81
N GLU A 112 -11.43 2.46 -0.23
CA GLU A 112 -12.51 1.60 0.27
C GLU A 112 -13.16 2.15 1.55
N GLY A 113 -12.42 2.92 2.35
CA GLY A 113 -12.96 3.56 3.55
C GLY A 113 -11.91 3.93 4.59
N ASN A 114 -12.36 4.08 5.83
CA ASN A 114 -11.52 4.42 7.00
C ASN A 114 -11.26 3.19 7.88
N ASP A 115 -10.90 2.05 7.27
CA ASP A 115 -10.39 0.92 8.04
C ASP A 115 -8.97 1.23 8.50
N LEU A 116 -8.79 1.39 9.82
CA LEU A 116 -7.53 1.84 10.39
C LEU A 116 -6.37 0.87 10.11
N GLU A 117 -6.62 -0.44 10.19
CA GLU A 117 -5.58 -1.46 10.00
C GLU A 117 -5.15 -1.52 8.53
N LEU A 118 -6.09 -1.43 7.60
CA LEU A 118 -5.77 -1.38 6.17
C LEU A 118 -5.00 -0.10 5.81
N ILE A 119 -5.43 1.06 6.32
CA ILE A 119 -4.74 2.33 6.09
C ILE A 119 -3.32 2.29 6.65
N GLU A 120 -3.12 1.72 7.84
CA GLU A 120 -1.80 1.58 8.46
C GLU A 120 -0.85 0.76 7.58
N HIS A 121 -1.31 -0.37 7.04
CA HIS A 121 -0.52 -1.19 6.12
C HIS A 121 -0.23 -0.46 4.80
N VAL A 122 -1.22 0.26 4.23
CA VAL A 122 -1.00 1.02 2.99
C VAL A 122 0.00 2.17 3.21
N VAL A 123 -0.10 2.90 4.32
CA VAL A 123 0.84 4.00 4.60
C VAL A 123 2.26 3.46 4.80
N ALA A 124 2.44 2.35 5.52
CA ALA A 124 3.74 1.72 5.69
C ALA A 124 4.34 1.17 4.37
N SER A 125 3.48 0.63 3.51
CA SER A 125 3.81 0.17 2.15
C SER A 125 4.24 1.35 1.28
N PHE A 126 3.46 2.44 1.28
CA PHE A 126 3.78 3.68 0.57
C PHE A 126 5.08 4.33 1.07
N GLU A 127 5.32 4.36 2.38
CA GLU A 127 6.59 4.80 2.97
C GLU A 127 7.76 3.98 2.43
N SER A 128 7.65 2.64 2.43
CA SER A 128 8.68 1.74 1.89
C SER A 128 8.98 2.02 0.42
N PHE A 129 7.95 2.30 -0.38
CA PHE A 129 8.10 2.68 -1.79
C PHE A 129 8.80 4.04 -1.96
N CYS A 130 8.45 5.02 -1.12
CA CYS A 130 9.07 6.34 -1.16
C CYS A 130 10.56 6.34 -0.77
N GLU A 131 11.04 5.30 -0.07
CA GLU A 131 12.45 5.15 0.29
C GLU A 131 13.34 4.63 -0.83
N ILE A 132 12.76 3.97 -1.85
CA ILE A 132 13.52 3.46 -2.99
C ILE A 132 14.01 4.65 -3.84
N ARG A 133 15.33 4.78 -3.96
CA ARG A 133 15.96 5.75 -4.87
C ARG A 133 16.01 5.14 -6.27
N GLU A 134 15.53 5.89 -7.25
CA GLU A 134 15.51 5.44 -8.65
C GLU A 134 16.60 6.16 -9.43
N GLU A 135 17.38 5.44 -10.24
CA GLU A 135 18.49 6.02 -11.03
C GLU A 135 18.01 6.71 -12.32
N ALA A 136 16.75 6.49 -12.72
CA ALA A 136 16.15 7.05 -13.93
C ALA A 136 15.03 8.04 -13.59
N PRO A 137 14.85 9.13 -14.37
CA PRO A 137 13.84 10.14 -14.09
C PRO A 137 12.44 9.55 -14.16
N ASN A 138 11.69 9.71 -13.06
CA ASN A 138 10.30 9.34 -12.96
C ASN A 138 9.42 10.23 -13.83
N TYR A 139 8.87 9.70 -14.91
CA TYR A 139 7.74 10.35 -15.57
C TYR A 139 6.54 10.43 -14.62
N GLN A 140 5.80 11.54 -14.72
CA GLN A 140 4.74 12.00 -13.81
C GLN A 140 3.89 10.89 -13.20
N ARG A 141 4.18 10.53 -11.95
CA ARG A 141 3.27 9.72 -11.12
C ARG A 141 2.18 10.64 -10.60
N ASN A 142 0.92 10.29 -10.84
CA ASN A 142 -0.21 11.08 -10.37
C ASN A 142 -0.41 10.89 -8.85
N TYR A 143 0.36 11.64 -8.05
CA TYR A 143 0.25 11.61 -6.60
C TYR A 143 -0.96 12.39 -6.05
N GLN A 144 -1.73 13.07 -6.90
CA GLN A 144 -2.85 13.93 -6.47
C GLN A 144 -3.84 13.17 -5.59
N PHE A 145 -4.15 11.91 -5.92
CA PHE A 145 -5.02 11.09 -5.08
C PHE A 145 -4.42 10.89 -3.68
N PHE A 146 -3.15 10.51 -3.60
CA PHE A 146 -2.48 10.24 -2.32
C PHE A 146 -2.40 11.51 -1.48
N VAL A 147 -2.08 12.66 -2.09
CA VAL A 147 -2.10 13.96 -1.41
C VAL A 147 -3.47 14.24 -0.83
N SER A 148 -4.51 14.18 -1.65
CA SER A 148 -5.89 14.44 -1.21
C SER A 148 -6.31 13.49 -0.09
N ARG A 149 -6.00 12.19 -0.23
CA ARG A 149 -6.38 11.18 0.74
C ARG A 149 -5.63 11.34 2.07
N PHE A 150 -4.33 11.60 2.04
CA PHE A 150 -3.55 11.86 3.26
C PHE A 150 -3.99 13.15 3.96
N THR A 151 -4.35 14.19 3.20
CA THR A 151 -4.94 15.41 3.75
C THR A 151 -6.28 15.12 4.43
N GLN A 152 -7.15 14.31 3.85
CA GLN A 152 -8.39 13.89 4.51
C GLN A 152 -8.13 13.15 5.84
N LEU A 153 -7.11 12.28 5.89
CA LEU A 153 -6.72 11.61 7.13
C LEU A 153 -6.21 12.61 8.20
N CYS A 154 -5.48 13.65 7.79
CA CYS A 154 -5.03 14.74 8.67
C CYS A 154 -6.17 15.57 9.28
N TYR A 155 -7.37 15.56 8.70
CA TYR A 155 -8.56 16.22 9.24
C TYR A 155 -9.59 15.25 9.83
N ASN A 156 -9.23 13.98 10.00
CA ASN A 156 -10.14 12.97 10.53
C ASN A 156 -10.61 13.34 11.95
N ASN A 157 -11.92 13.21 12.19
CA ASN A 157 -12.59 13.58 13.44
C ASN A 157 -13.25 12.38 14.15
N ASP A 158 -12.83 11.16 13.85
CA ASP A 158 -13.27 9.96 14.56
C ASP A 158 -12.99 10.07 16.07
N GLU A 159 -14.00 9.85 16.91
CA GLU A 159 -13.88 10.10 18.36
C GLU A 159 -12.79 9.25 19.02
N VAL A 160 -12.59 8.03 18.53
CA VAL A 160 -11.70 7.03 19.13
C VAL A 160 -10.31 7.07 18.50
N ASN A 161 -10.25 7.16 17.17
CA ASN A 161 -9.04 6.95 16.38
C ASN A 161 -8.54 8.20 15.66
N LYS A 162 -9.13 9.40 15.87
CA LYS A 162 -8.69 10.66 15.20
C LYS A 162 -7.18 10.84 15.24
N THR A 163 -6.53 10.64 16.39
CA THR A 163 -5.07 10.84 16.52
C THR A 163 -4.30 9.86 15.66
N LYS A 164 -4.75 8.61 15.56
CA LYS A 164 -4.11 7.58 14.72
C LYS A 164 -4.29 7.89 13.24
N PHE A 165 -5.50 8.22 12.79
CA PHE A 165 -5.75 8.64 11.41
C PHE A 165 -4.92 9.87 11.02
N ARG A 166 -4.91 10.88 11.88
CA ARG A 166 -4.12 12.10 11.66
C ARG A 166 -2.63 11.83 11.56
N CYS A 167 -2.10 10.96 12.42
CA CYS A 167 -0.72 10.50 12.35
C CYS A 167 -0.42 9.77 11.03
N LEU A 168 -1.31 8.89 10.59
CA LEU A 168 -1.18 8.19 9.30
C LEU A 168 -1.20 9.16 8.10
N GLY A 169 -2.04 10.19 8.14
CA GLY A 169 -2.04 11.26 7.13
C GLY A 169 -0.73 12.03 7.09
N LEU A 170 -0.19 12.42 8.26
CA LEU A 170 1.10 13.12 8.35
C LEU A 170 2.27 12.25 7.87
N ARG A 171 2.27 10.97 8.21
CA ARG A 171 3.24 9.98 7.72
C ARG A 171 3.22 9.85 6.20
N GLY A 172 2.03 9.75 5.61
CA GLY A 172 1.86 9.73 4.15
C GLY A 172 2.39 11.00 3.47
N HIS A 173 2.10 12.19 4.02
CA HIS A 173 2.67 13.44 3.52
C HIS A 173 4.19 13.47 3.63
N HIS A 174 4.75 13.07 4.77
CA HIS A 174 6.20 13.00 4.96
C HIS A 174 6.89 12.09 3.94
N ALA A 175 6.34 10.90 3.70
CA ALA A 175 6.83 9.98 2.68
C ALA A 175 6.85 10.61 1.29
N LEU A 176 5.74 11.26 0.91
CA LEU A 176 5.62 11.93 -0.39
C LEU A 176 6.61 13.07 -0.56
N PHE A 177 6.82 13.90 0.47
CA PHE A 177 7.83 14.96 0.43
C PHE A 177 9.23 14.41 0.28
N ARG A 178 9.55 13.34 1.03
CA ARG A 178 10.86 12.69 0.91
C ARG A 178 11.08 12.15 -0.50
N LYS A 179 10.06 11.60 -1.15
CA LYS A 179 10.18 11.12 -2.54
C LYS A 179 10.34 12.29 -3.53
N THR A 180 9.51 13.32 -3.42
CA THR A 180 9.47 14.45 -4.37
C THR A 180 10.60 15.46 -4.20
N ALA A 181 11.20 15.58 -3.02
CA ALA A 181 12.37 16.44 -2.79
C ALA A 181 13.65 15.89 -3.43
N ASN A 182 13.70 14.58 -3.71
CA ASN A 182 14.85 13.91 -4.30
C ASN A 182 14.75 13.75 -5.83
N ASP A 183 13.59 14.06 -6.42
CA ASP A 183 13.33 13.94 -7.86
C ASP A 183 13.21 15.35 -8.49
N GLU A 184 13.40 15.49 -9.81
CA GLU A 184 13.06 16.71 -10.58
C GLU A 184 11.55 17.07 -10.51
N LEU A 185 10.76 16.29 -9.77
CA LEU A 185 9.32 16.42 -9.50
C LEU A 185 8.96 17.54 -8.50
N GLN A 186 9.90 18.43 -8.12
CA GLN A 186 9.61 19.57 -7.24
C GLN A 186 8.32 20.30 -7.67
N ASN A 187 8.12 20.50 -8.98
CA ASN A 187 6.94 21.19 -9.53
C ASN A 187 5.58 20.54 -9.21
N ASP A 188 5.50 19.23 -8.99
CA ASP A 188 4.23 18.56 -8.65
C ASP A 188 3.93 18.61 -7.14
N ALA A 189 4.95 18.58 -6.28
CA ALA A 189 4.75 18.76 -4.84
C ALA A 189 4.25 20.19 -4.51
N TRP A 190 4.80 21.21 -5.19
CA TRP A 190 4.40 22.60 -5.01
C TRP A 190 2.92 22.85 -5.35
N LYS A 191 2.35 22.12 -6.32
CA LYS A 191 0.94 22.26 -6.73
C LYS A 191 -0.07 21.88 -5.65
N HIS A 192 0.36 21.18 -4.60
CA HIS A 192 -0.51 20.72 -3.53
C HIS A 192 -0.18 21.32 -2.16
N MET A 193 0.73 22.29 -2.10
CA MET A 193 1.13 22.92 -0.83
C MET A 193 -0.01 23.66 -0.12
N ASP A 194 -1.00 24.12 -0.89
CA ASP A 194 -2.25 24.71 -0.40
C ASP A 194 -3.10 23.73 0.42
N GLN A 195 -2.97 22.43 0.20
CA GLN A 195 -3.64 21.38 0.98
C GLN A 195 -2.74 20.86 2.11
N ILE A 196 -1.45 20.69 1.82
CA ILE A 196 -0.53 20.03 2.75
C ILE A 196 -0.14 20.94 3.92
N VAL A 197 0.19 22.21 3.66
CA VAL A 197 0.62 23.13 4.73
C VAL A 197 -0.48 23.35 5.78
N PRO A 198 -1.74 23.63 5.40
CA PRO A 198 -2.82 23.76 6.38
C PRO A 198 -3.09 22.49 7.18
N SER A 199 -2.91 21.30 6.59
CA SER A 199 -3.16 20.03 7.27
C SER A 199 -2.12 19.76 8.36
N ILE A 200 -0.86 20.14 8.12
CA ILE A 200 0.22 20.08 9.12
C ILE A 200 -0.05 21.08 10.25
N ILE A 201 -0.36 22.34 9.93
CA ILE A 201 -0.62 23.39 10.93
C ILE A 201 -1.81 23.00 11.84
N PHE A 202 -2.88 22.46 11.26
CA PHE A 202 -4.03 21.96 12.02
C PHE A 202 -3.64 20.90 13.05
N ASN A 203 -2.74 19.98 12.69
CA ASN A 203 -2.30 18.93 13.60
C ASN A 203 -1.30 19.41 14.65
N MET A 204 -0.48 20.43 14.36
CA MET A 204 0.39 21.08 15.34
C MET A 204 -0.45 21.79 16.43
N LYS A 205 -1.42 22.63 16.04
CA LYS A 205 -2.29 23.35 16.98
C LYS A 205 -3.08 22.41 17.88
N ASN A 206 -3.62 21.33 17.32
CA ASN A 206 -4.36 20.33 18.11
C ASN A 206 -3.43 19.51 19.02
N GLY A 207 -2.19 19.25 18.59
CA GLY A 207 -1.18 18.59 19.42
C GLY A 207 -0.83 19.40 20.66
N GLU A 208 -0.64 20.71 20.51
CA GLU A 208 -0.38 21.65 21.61
C GLU A 208 -1.54 21.71 22.61
N GLN A 209 -2.80 21.71 22.14
CA GLN A 209 -3.99 21.69 23.00
C GLN A 209 -4.11 20.39 23.81
N ILE A 210 -3.77 19.24 23.21
CA ILE A 210 -3.78 17.95 23.92
C ILE A 210 -2.66 17.89 24.97
N GLN A 211 -1.48 18.42 24.65
CA GLN A 211 -0.36 18.50 25.59
C GLN A 211 -0.68 19.43 26.76
N SER A 212 -1.25 20.62 26.51
CA SER A 212 -1.61 21.56 27.56
C SER A 212 -2.68 20.99 28.50
N GLN A 213 -3.71 20.32 27.97
CA GLN A 213 -4.72 19.62 28.77
C GLN A 213 -4.10 18.52 29.63
N ARG A 214 -3.22 17.67 29.05
CA ARG A 214 -2.51 16.63 29.82
C ARG A 214 -1.64 17.21 30.94
N SER A 215 -0.95 18.32 30.70
CA SER A 215 -0.17 19.00 31.72
C SER A 215 -1.06 19.57 32.84
N THR A 216 -2.28 20.02 32.55
CA THR A 216 -3.24 20.45 33.59
C THR A 216 -3.73 19.28 34.45
N TYR A 217 -3.93 18.10 33.87
CA TYR A 217 -4.36 16.90 34.61
C TYR A 217 -3.24 16.19 35.40
N LEU A 218 -1.97 16.54 35.16
CA LEU A 218 -0.81 16.00 35.90
C LEU A 218 -0.39 16.88 37.09
N ILE A 219 -1.11 17.99 37.36
CA ILE A 219 -0.86 18.92 38.47
C ILE A 219 -1.83 18.68 39.66
N PHE A 220 -2.66 17.64 39.59
CA PHE A 220 -3.50 17.15 40.70
C PHE A 220 -3.21 15.67 40.97
#